data_AF-A0A1M5FLJ0-F1
#
_entry.id   AF-A0A1M5FLJ0-F1
#
_cell.length_a   1.000
_cell.length_b   1.000
_cell.length_c   1.000
_cell.angle_alpha   90.00
_cell.angle_beta   90.00
_cell.angle_gamma   90.00
#
_symmetry.space_group_name_H-M   'P 1'
#
loop_
_entity.id
_entity.type
_entity.pdbx_description
1 polymer ?
#
loop_
_entity_poly.entity_id
_entity_poly.type
_entity_poly.pdbx_seq_one_letter_code
_entity_poly.pdbx_strand_id
1 'polypeptide(L)'
;MKMFNKIWQSAVIASMVVAPLTWSAVTIYMCGDSTMQDWAEGYYPKQGQGQDFHFWFDPTKATVVNRGQGGMSLGGGGLDKKGNTAVGYYDMFFKKGCSNGNCIAEKLKAGDYVVIQFGINDVNYSTEEFFASNMKKMVSDVRAKGAYPIIMSPIRRKYYDSPTQIHNSYRGYPALNKSLAEELNVPFIDMSEMVANYMISVGERYAEQYVFNYATKSEYSNLGSDQTDAVHLQMNGANAFGRIITEQMRAHTDPIVKKLGDYMAPMYQVEVKVSPEGAAEATSINAYYPKGMTVMLKTIPKSGKKFLGWYDGNGNKVGAPSRSNVKSPYIHTFVMGSASTQFTAVYEGGTAQKYTGDGAALTAFPTTTPKSLDDVTFVPFTPIEGSTQDTVKIDKDIKKFFDASTPDTAGIGWTQNEWTGFTGEGYYNLDNTNASFAAYKVKFPGAGYVTLAVRYANGGSSDRMFNAYLDHDYLVSAPPTGGWDKWDTAYVVMDAPQGEAELKIMSLTSDGAPNLDAFGFSIDGVCRVSEGCTEDTSTTILNKVRDVTGFALRGEMLRLVGTERAHVNVFDMSGRLVANRIVENASEVSLATMVKSAGLYRVVVRQGSAKFIANYAKVK
;
A
#
# COMPACT_ATOMS: atom_id res chain seq x y z
N MET A 1 -14.26 77.89 8.45
CA MET A 1 -15.16 76.86 9.00
C MET A 1 -15.77 75.90 7.95
N LYS A 2 -15.10 75.62 6.80
CA LYS A 2 -15.59 74.67 5.77
C LYS A 2 -14.61 73.52 5.45
N MET A 3 -13.38 73.58 5.96
CA MET A 3 -12.33 72.57 5.69
C MET A 3 -12.34 71.42 6.72
N PHE A 4 -12.80 71.67 7.95
CA PHE A 4 -12.92 70.65 9.01
C PHE A 4 -14.05 69.64 8.78
N ASN A 5 -15.05 69.95 7.94
CA ASN A 5 -16.20 69.07 7.73
C ASN A 5 -15.93 67.98 6.67
N LYS A 6 -15.02 68.22 5.71
CA LYS A 6 -14.68 67.22 4.68
C LYS A 6 -13.73 66.15 5.21
N ILE A 7 -12.78 66.51 6.08
CA ILE A 7 -11.82 65.56 6.66
C ILE A 7 -12.53 64.61 7.63
N TRP A 8 -13.52 65.09 8.38
CA TRP A 8 -14.32 64.26 9.28
C TRP A 8 -15.30 63.33 8.54
N GLN A 9 -15.87 63.77 7.41
CA GLN A 9 -16.73 62.92 6.57
C GLN A 9 -15.92 61.81 5.86
N SER A 10 -14.69 62.10 5.44
CA SER A 10 -13.77 61.08 4.92
C SER A 10 -13.32 60.09 5.99
N ALA A 11 -13.10 60.54 7.23
CA ALA A 11 -12.74 59.67 8.35
C ALA A 11 -13.89 58.73 8.77
N VAL A 12 -15.15 59.20 8.73
CA VAL A 12 -16.33 58.36 9.03
C VAL A 12 -16.63 57.36 7.91
N ILE A 13 -16.41 57.71 6.63
CA ILE A 13 -16.52 56.75 5.52
C ILE A 13 -15.36 55.73 5.55
N ALA A 14 -14.14 56.15 5.91
CA ALA A 14 -13.02 55.23 6.11
C ALA A 14 -13.21 54.32 7.34
N SER A 15 -13.84 54.80 8.42
CA SER A 15 -14.15 53.99 9.61
C SER A 15 -15.38 53.08 9.43
N MET A 16 -16.16 53.25 8.36
CA MET A 16 -17.28 52.36 8.00
C MET A 16 -16.93 51.36 6.88
N VAL A 17 -15.75 51.48 6.26
CA VAL A 17 -15.23 50.50 5.27
C VAL A 17 -14.22 49.53 5.88
N VAL A 18 -13.71 49.80 7.08
CA VAL A 18 -13.09 48.76 7.91
C VAL A 18 -14.18 48.18 8.81
N ALA A 19 -15.11 47.42 8.19
CA ALA A 19 -15.71 46.32 8.94
C ALA A 19 -14.53 45.56 9.59
N PRO A 20 -14.62 45.12 10.85
CA PRO A 20 -13.67 44.12 11.31
C PRO A 20 -13.69 43.06 10.22
N LEU A 21 -12.54 42.81 9.59
CA LEU A 21 -12.31 41.56 8.89
C LEU A 21 -12.45 40.52 10.01
N THR A 22 -13.68 40.19 10.38
CA THR A 22 -14.01 38.89 10.89
C THR A 22 -13.62 38.01 9.73
N TRP A 23 -12.43 37.42 9.80
CA TRP A 23 -12.00 36.41 8.86
C TRP A 23 -13.10 35.36 8.89
N SER A 24 -14.03 35.42 7.93
CA SER A 24 -15.09 34.42 7.85
C SER A 24 -14.37 33.09 7.73
N ALA A 25 -14.68 32.14 8.61
CA ALA A 25 -14.10 30.80 8.54
C ALA A 25 -14.27 30.29 7.10
N VAL A 26 -13.20 29.78 6.50
CA VAL A 26 -13.28 29.19 5.16
C VAL A 26 -14.12 27.92 5.25
N THR A 27 -14.94 27.63 4.22
CA THR A 27 -15.69 26.38 4.20
C THR A 27 -14.98 25.36 3.33
N ILE A 28 -14.80 24.15 3.86
CA ILE A 28 -14.21 23.01 3.15
C ILE A 28 -15.32 22.02 2.87
N TYR A 29 -15.77 21.93 1.62
CA TYR A 29 -16.74 20.96 1.17
C TYR A 29 -16.04 19.65 0.79
N MET A 30 -16.50 18.53 1.35
CA MET A 30 -16.01 17.20 1.00
C MET A 30 -17.05 16.47 0.16
N CYS A 31 -16.81 16.39 -1.13
CA CYS A 31 -17.69 15.73 -2.09
C CYS A 31 -17.13 14.35 -2.42
N GLY A 32 -17.92 13.31 -2.18
CA GLY A 32 -17.52 11.94 -2.49
C GLY A 32 -18.64 10.92 -2.33
N ASP A 33 -18.26 9.66 -2.29
CA ASP A 33 -19.16 8.52 -2.20
C ASP A 33 -19.35 7.97 -0.77
N SER A 34 -19.69 6.69 -0.63
CA SER A 34 -19.91 6.01 0.66
C SER A 34 -18.65 5.89 1.52
N THR A 35 -17.47 6.02 0.94
CA THR A 35 -16.19 6.05 1.68
C THR A 35 -15.92 7.42 2.31
N MET A 36 -16.67 8.45 1.89
CA MET A 36 -16.61 9.81 2.42
C MET A 36 -17.75 10.12 3.39
N GLN A 37 -18.93 9.54 3.17
CA GLN A 37 -20.18 9.94 3.82
C GLN A 37 -20.20 9.83 5.35
N ASP A 38 -21.14 10.56 5.95
CA ASP A 38 -21.59 10.33 7.32
C ASP A 38 -22.48 9.09 7.37
N TRP A 39 -22.13 8.14 8.24
CA TRP A 39 -22.95 6.97 8.51
C TRP A 39 -23.80 7.20 9.76
N ALA A 40 -25.05 6.77 9.72
CA ALA A 40 -25.93 6.83 10.89
C ALA A 40 -25.41 5.93 12.02
N GLU A 41 -25.69 6.28 13.28
CA GLU A 41 -25.16 5.60 14.48
C GLU A 41 -25.39 4.07 14.46
N GLY A 42 -26.49 3.60 13.88
CA GLY A 42 -26.78 2.17 13.75
C GLY A 42 -25.75 1.38 12.93
N TYR A 43 -24.97 2.04 12.07
CA TYR A 43 -23.92 1.43 11.25
C TYR A 43 -22.55 1.40 11.93
N TYR A 44 -22.39 2.03 13.11
CA TYR A 44 -21.13 2.02 13.84
C TYR A 44 -20.61 0.58 14.03
N PRO A 45 -19.31 0.30 13.81
CA PRO A 45 -18.19 1.25 13.64
C PRO A 45 -17.94 1.72 12.21
N LYS A 46 -18.81 1.39 11.24
CA LYS A 46 -18.65 1.82 9.85
C LYS A 46 -18.69 3.34 9.75
N GLN A 47 -17.72 3.93 9.06
CA GLN A 47 -17.55 5.38 9.01
C GLN A 47 -16.88 5.79 7.70
N GLY A 48 -17.24 6.96 7.15
CA GLY A 48 -16.54 7.57 6.03
C GLY A 48 -15.41 8.48 6.52
N GLN A 49 -14.35 8.62 5.74
CA GLN A 49 -13.20 9.47 6.09
C GLN A 49 -13.58 10.97 6.24
N GLY A 50 -14.74 11.39 5.71
CA GLY A 50 -15.26 12.76 5.88
C GLY A 50 -15.99 13.01 7.19
N GLN A 51 -16.45 11.95 7.89
CA GLN A 51 -17.39 12.08 9.01
C GLN A 51 -16.81 12.83 10.22
N ASP A 52 -15.60 12.45 10.63
CA ASP A 52 -14.88 13.14 11.71
C ASP A 52 -13.87 14.16 11.17
N PHE A 53 -13.91 14.45 9.86
CA PHE A 53 -12.88 15.28 9.23
C PHE A 53 -12.88 16.73 9.75
N HIS A 54 -14.04 17.21 10.23
CA HIS A 54 -14.18 18.54 10.81
C HIS A 54 -13.31 18.76 12.07
N PHE A 55 -12.98 17.71 12.82
CA PHE A 55 -12.13 17.85 14.01
C PHE A 55 -10.69 18.22 13.67
N TRP A 56 -10.20 17.95 12.46
CA TRP A 56 -8.83 18.28 12.09
C TRP A 56 -8.59 19.78 11.92
N PHE A 57 -9.66 20.57 11.88
CA PHE A 57 -9.62 22.01 11.66
C PHE A 57 -10.03 22.78 12.91
N ASP A 58 -9.39 23.92 13.12
CA ASP A 58 -9.79 24.89 14.13
C ASP A 58 -11.16 25.49 13.71
N PRO A 59 -12.23 25.29 14.49
CA PRO A 59 -13.57 25.73 14.12
C PRO A 59 -13.70 27.25 14.04
N THR A 60 -12.73 28.01 14.57
CA THR A 60 -12.67 29.46 14.43
C THR A 60 -12.07 29.90 13.10
N LYS A 61 -11.37 29.01 12.39
CA LYS A 61 -10.65 29.29 11.13
C LYS A 61 -11.27 28.61 9.92
N ALA A 62 -11.78 27.38 10.08
CA ALA A 62 -12.40 26.64 8.99
C ALA A 62 -13.59 25.81 9.46
N THR A 63 -14.60 25.70 8.60
CA THR A 63 -15.75 24.81 8.77
C THR A 63 -15.68 23.71 7.71
N VAL A 64 -15.77 22.45 8.11
CA VAL A 64 -15.87 21.32 7.16
C VAL A 64 -17.34 20.97 6.98
N VAL A 65 -17.78 20.87 5.72
CA VAL A 65 -19.11 20.42 5.33
C VAL A 65 -18.95 19.11 4.57
N ASN A 66 -19.16 17.98 5.26
CA ASN A 66 -19.16 16.68 4.60
C ASN A 66 -20.41 16.52 3.73
N ARG A 67 -20.20 16.20 2.46
CA ARG A 67 -21.23 15.99 1.45
C ARG A 67 -21.07 14.64 0.75
N GLY A 68 -20.35 13.69 1.37
CA GLY A 68 -20.28 12.32 0.89
C GLY A 68 -21.68 11.69 0.77
N GLN A 69 -21.93 10.96 -0.32
CA GLN A 69 -23.21 10.31 -0.59
C GLN A 69 -23.04 8.89 -1.12
N GLY A 70 -23.59 7.93 -0.40
CA GLY A 70 -23.39 6.51 -0.65
C GLY A 70 -23.95 6.05 -1.99
N GLY A 71 -23.18 5.20 -2.67
CA GLY A 71 -23.57 4.63 -3.97
C GLY A 71 -23.47 5.59 -5.15
N MET A 72 -23.06 6.85 -4.93
CA MET A 72 -22.97 7.84 -6.01
C MET A 72 -21.70 7.68 -6.83
N SER A 73 -21.86 7.75 -8.15
CA SER A 73 -20.81 8.05 -9.13
C SER A 73 -20.76 9.56 -9.38
N LEU A 74 -19.63 10.11 -9.85
CA LEU A 74 -19.58 11.51 -10.29
C LEU A 74 -20.29 11.69 -11.64
N GLY A 75 -19.96 10.82 -12.60
CA GLY A 75 -20.31 11.02 -13.99
C GLY A 75 -21.76 10.67 -14.33
N GLY A 76 -22.39 9.72 -13.63
CA GLY A 76 -23.67 9.16 -14.08
C GLY A 76 -23.56 8.59 -15.51
N GLY A 77 -24.66 8.48 -16.23
CA GLY A 77 -24.65 8.10 -17.66
C GLY A 77 -24.51 6.59 -17.93
N GLY A 78 -24.02 5.81 -16.96
CA GLY A 78 -24.10 4.34 -16.98
C GLY A 78 -25.51 3.85 -16.61
N LEU A 79 -25.70 2.53 -16.49
CA LEU A 79 -26.97 1.94 -16.06
C LEU A 79 -26.99 1.66 -14.56
N ASP A 80 -28.05 2.06 -13.88
CA ASP A 80 -28.31 1.67 -12.50
C ASP A 80 -28.70 0.18 -12.41
N LYS A 81 -28.90 -0.33 -11.18
CA LYS A 81 -29.29 -1.74 -10.95
C LYS A 81 -30.64 -2.12 -11.57
N LYS A 82 -31.45 -1.16 -12.00
CA LYS A 82 -32.76 -1.35 -12.64
C LYS A 82 -32.70 -1.14 -14.16
N GLY A 83 -31.52 -0.86 -14.72
CA GLY A 83 -31.33 -0.63 -16.15
C GLY A 83 -31.65 0.78 -16.63
N ASN A 84 -31.84 1.77 -15.74
CA ASN A 84 -32.05 3.17 -16.11
C ASN A 84 -30.71 3.92 -16.16
N THR A 85 -30.64 5.01 -16.93
CA THR A 85 -29.47 5.90 -16.88
C THR A 85 -29.29 6.48 -15.48
N ALA A 86 -28.14 6.18 -14.86
CA ALA A 86 -27.79 6.64 -13.54
C ALA A 86 -27.57 8.17 -13.53
N VAL A 87 -28.16 8.85 -12.56
CA VAL A 87 -27.92 10.28 -12.31
C VAL A 87 -26.66 10.43 -11.46
N GLY A 88 -25.69 11.20 -11.95
CA GLY A 88 -24.42 11.43 -11.25
C GLY A 88 -24.54 12.41 -10.09
N TYR A 89 -23.54 12.40 -9.20
CA TYR A 89 -23.44 13.30 -8.05
C TYR A 89 -23.50 14.77 -8.46
N TYR A 90 -22.87 15.13 -9.58
CA TYR A 90 -22.88 16.50 -10.08
C TYR A 90 -24.31 17.02 -10.31
N ASP A 91 -25.13 16.24 -11.00
CA ASP A 91 -26.52 16.60 -11.31
C ASP A 91 -27.44 16.53 -10.09
N MET A 92 -27.19 15.56 -9.19
CA MET A 92 -28.06 15.32 -8.05
C MET A 92 -27.81 16.29 -6.89
N PHE A 93 -26.56 16.63 -6.61
CA PHE A 93 -26.20 17.36 -5.37
C PHE A 93 -25.39 18.63 -5.58
N PHE A 94 -24.69 18.77 -6.71
CA PHE A 94 -23.69 19.83 -6.85
C PHE A 94 -24.22 21.05 -7.59
N LYS A 95 -24.62 20.88 -8.86
CA LYS A 95 -24.88 21.98 -9.79
C LYS A 95 -26.01 22.89 -9.33
N LYS A 96 -26.04 24.12 -9.84
CA LYS A 96 -27.20 25.01 -9.67
C LYS A 96 -28.48 24.31 -10.15
N GLY A 97 -29.54 24.33 -9.34
CA GLY A 97 -30.78 23.61 -9.64
C GLY A 97 -30.64 22.07 -9.70
N CYS A 98 -29.68 21.50 -8.96
CA CYS A 98 -29.55 20.06 -8.76
C CYS A 98 -30.87 19.39 -8.31
N SER A 99 -31.06 18.12 -8.67
CA SER A 99 -32.34 17.43 -8.45
C SER A 99 -32.68 17.15 -6.99
N ASN A 100 -31.69 17.14 -6.08
CA ASN A 100 -31.93 16.99 -4.65
C ASN A 100 -32.42 18.30 -3.97
N GLY A 101 -32.35 19.45 -4.65
CA GLY A 101 -32.80 20.75 -4.14
C GLY A 101 -31.89 21.39 -3.08
N ASN A 102 -30.85 20.71 -2.62
CA ASN A 102 -29.90 21.21 -1.62
C ASN A 102 -28.50 21.39 -2.23
N CYS A 103 -28.39 22.26 -3.23
CA CYS A 103 -27.26 22.29 -4.16
C CYS A 103 -26.03 22.98 -3.58
N ILE A 104 -24.87 22.35 -3.76
CA ILE A 104 -23.60 22.85 -3.19
C ILE A 104 -23.17 24.14 -3.90
N ALA A 105 -23.23 24.20 -5.24
CA ALA A 105 -22.80 25.35 -6.03
C ALA A 105 -23.55 26.65 -5.69
N GLU A 106 -24.76 26.55 -5.14
CA GLU A 106 -25.56 27.71 -4.70
C GLU A 106 -25.10 28.27 -3.36
N LYS A 107 -24.39 27.48 -2.55
CA LYS A 107 -23.91 27.84 -1.21
C LYS A 107 -22.44 28.27 -1.17
N LEU A 108 -21.67 27.91 -2.19
CA LEU A 108 -20.25 28.24 -2.29
C LEU A 108 -20.02 29.76 -2.25
N LYS A 109 -19.01 30.16 -1.49
CA LYS A 109 -18.48 31.52 -1.40
C LYS A 109 -17.05 31.56 -1.91
N ALA A 110 -16.58 32.75 -2.28
CA ALA A 110 -15.19 32.95 -2.66
C ALA A 110 -14.26 32.59 -1.49
N GLY A 111 -13.19 31.86 -1.78
CA GLY A 111 -12.23 31.36 -0.78
C GLY A 111 -12.58 30.01 -0.13
N ASP A 112 -13.77 29.46 -0.39
CA ASP A 112 -14.11 28.09 0.02
C ASP A 112 -13.26 27.06 -0.74
N TYR A 113 -13.14 25.85 -0.19
CA TYR A 113 -12.45 24.72 -0.78
C TYR A 113 -13.45 23.61 -1.11
N VAL A 114 -13.25 22.91 -2.22
CA VAL A 114 -14.07 21.77 -2.62
C VAL A 114 -13.16 20.59 -2.95
N VAL A 115 -13.10 19.62 -2.04
CA VAL A 115 -12.38 18.35 -2.23
C VAL A 115 -13.31 17.38 -2.95
N ILE A 116 -12.88 16.88 -4.11
CA ILE A 116 -13.67 16.04 -5.01
C ILE A 116 -13.03 14.65 -5.08
N GLN A 117 -13.70 13.63 -4.53
CA GLN A 117 -13.23 12.24 -4.57
C GLN A 117 -14.29 11.28 -5.10
N PHE A 118 -14.10 10.80 -6.33
CA PHE A 118 -14.97 9.82 -6.97
C PHE A 118 -14.18 8.84 -7.85
N GLY A 119 -14.84 7.76 -8.29
CA GLY A 119 -14.23 6.72 -9.10
C GLY A 119 -14.66 5.31 -8.70
N ILE A 120 -15.03 5.08 -7.43
CA ILE A 120 -15.40 3.74 -6.91
C ILE A 120 -16.65 3.21 -7.60
N ASN A 121 -17.69 4.03 -7.62
CA ASN A 121 -19.00 3.67 -8.18
C ASN A 121 -19.08 3.94 -9.69
N ASP A 122 -18.24 4.85 -10.19
CA ASP A 122 -18.13 5.18 -11.63
C ASP A 122 -17.72 3.97 -12.47
N VAL A 123 -17.03 2.98 -11.89
CA VAL A 123 -16.75 1.67 -12.50
C VAL A 123 -18.01 0.97 -13.02
N ASN A 124 -19.14 1.15 -12.34
CA ASN A 124 -20.40 0.46 -12.63
C ASN A 124 -21.50 1.41 -13.12
N TYR A 125 -21.48 2.68 -12.70
CA TYR A 125 -22.58 3.63 -12.93
C TYR A 125 -22.15 4.84 -13.76
N SER A 126 -20.99 4.77 -14.42
CA SER A 126 -20.52 5.80 -15.32
C SER A 126 -19.62 5.28 -16.44
N THR A 127 -19.25 6.18 -17.35
CA THR A 127 -18.18 6.01 -18.33
C THR A 127 -17.10 7.06 -18.06
N GLU A 128 -15.88 6.82 -18.53
CA GLU A 128 -14.77 7.78 -18.38
C GLU A 128 -15.10 9.14 -19.01
N GLU A 129 -15.84 9.17 -20.12
CA GLU A 129 -16.31 10.40 -20.77
C GLU A 129 -17.27 11.20 -19.87
N PHE A 130 -18.28 10.54 -19.30
CA PHE A 130 -19.23 11.19 -18.39
C PHE A 130 -18.55 11.67 -17.10
N PHE A 131 -17.64 10.85 -16.55
CA PHE A 131 -16.82 11.21 -15.40
C PHE A 131 -15.99 12.48 -15.69
N ALA A 132 -15.24 12.48 -16.79
CA ALA A 132 -14.42 13.61 -17.19
C ALA A 132 -15.27 14.87 -17.45
N SER A 133 -16.38 14.74 -18.18
CA SER A 133 -17.30 15.84 -18.47
C SER A 133 -17.82 16.48 -17.18
N ASN A 134 -18.28 15.69 -16.22
CA ASN A 134 -18.82 16.20 -14.96
C ASN A 134 -17.73 16.71 -14.00
N MET A 135 -16.53 16.12 -14.00
CA MET A 135 -15.39 16.68 -13.29
C MET A 135 -15.06 18.10 -13.79
N LYS A 136 -14.99 18.28 -15.11
CA LYS A 136 -14.73 19.58 -15.75
C LYS A 136 -15.79 20.62 -15.38
N LYS A 137 -17.07 20.24 -15.45
CA LYS A 137 -18.19 21.12 -15.04
C LYS A 137 -18.11 21.49 -13.56
N MET A 138 -17.90 20.50 -12.69
CA MET A 138 -17.80 20.73 -11.24
C MET A 138 -16.64 21.69 -10.93
N VAL A 139 -15.46 21.47 -11.49
CA VAL A 139 -14.30 22.37 -11.35
C VAL A 139 -14.61 23.79 -11.87
N SER A 140 -15.27 23.90 -13.02
CA SER A 140 -15.69 25.18 -13.59
C SER A 140 -16.64 25.94 -12.67
N ASP A 141 -17.65 25.26 -12.13
CA ASP A 141 -18.64 25.84 -11.22
C ASP A 141 -17.99 26.30 -9.89
N VAL A 142 -17.04 25.53 -9.36
CA VAL A 142 -16.26 25.92 -8.17
C VAL A 142 -15.47 27.21 -8.44
N ARG A 143 -14.75 27.26 -9.57
CA ARG A 143 -13.95 28.44 -9.96
C ARG A 143 -14.82 29.66 -10.21
N ALA A 144 -16.00 29.49 -10.82
CA ALA A 144 -16.95 30.58 -11.08
C ALA A 144 -17.46 31.24 -9.79
N LYS A 145 -17.35 30.55 -8.64
CA LYS A 145 -17.69 31.08 -7.31
C LYS A 145 -16.50 31.70 -6.58
N GLY A 146 -15.31 31.69 -7.18
CA GLY A 146 -14.07 32.10 -6.54
C GLY A 146 -13.58 31.11 -5.47
N ALA A 147 -14.08 29.87 -5.49
CA ALA A 147 -13.66 28.80 -4.61
C ALA A 147 -12.54 27.95 -5.25
N TYR A 148 -11.88 27.13 -4.44
CA TYR A 148 -10.72 26.35 -4.82
C TYR A 148 -11.06 24.85 -4.95
N PRO A 149 -11.09 24.29 -6.17
CA PRO A 149 -11.26 22.85 -6.35
C PRO A 149 -9.96 22.12 -5.98
N ILE A 150 -10.10 20.92 -5.41
CA ILE A 150 -9.01 19.97 -5.17
C ILE A 150 -9.51 18.60 -5.62
N ILE A 151 -8.81 17.95 -6.54
CA ILE A 151 -9.14 16.59 -6.97
C ILE A 151 -8.39 15.60 -6.10
N MET A 152 -9.08 14.56 -5.64
CA MET A 152 -8.52 13.51 -4.81
C MET A 152 -8.91 12.15 -5.39
N SER A 153 -7.93 11.29 -5.68
CA SER A 153 -8.23 9.95 -6.20
C SER A 153 -9.03 9.12 -5.19
N PRO A 154 -9.83 8.12 -5.62
CA PRO A 154 -10.52 7.24 -4.67
C PRO A 154 -9.52 6.41 -3.85
N ILE A 155 -9.88 6.09 -2.60
CA ILE A 155 -9.14 5.12 -1.78
C ILE A 155 -9.15 3.73 -2.44
N ARG A 156 -8.17 2.86 -2.18
CA ARG A 156 -8.13 1.47 -2.71
C ARG A 156 -8.94 0.48 -1.87
N ARG A 157 -9.32 -0.66 -2.49
CA ARG A 157 -9.87 -1.81 -1.77
C ARG A 157 -8.78 -2.49 -0.94
N LYS A 158 -9.20 -3.22 0.11
CA LYS A 158 -8.35 -4.16 0.84
C LYS A 158 -8.02 -5.42 0.03
N TYR A 159 -7.38 -5.28 -1.12
CA TYR A 159 -6.92 -6.39 -1.95
C TYR A 159 -5.41 -6.31 -2.15
N TYR A 160 -4.73 -7.40 -1.81
CA TYR A 160 -3.29 -7.53 -1.92
C TYR A 160 -3.01 -8.51 -3.06
N ASP A 161 -2.33 -8.06 -4.12
CA ASP A 161 -1.79 -8.97 -5.14
C ASP A 161 -0.57 -9.71 -4.54
N SER A 162 0.16 -9.01 -3.67
CA SER A 162 1.23 -9.55 -2.84
C SER A 162 1.35 -8.76 -1.53
N PRO A 163 2.14 -9.21 -0.54
CA PRO A 163 2.35 -8.48 0.70
C PRO A 163 2.89 -7.05 0.53
N THR A 164 3.54 -6.75 -0.59
CA THR A 164 4.13 -5.45 -0.91
C THR A 164 3.42 -4.75 -2.06
N GLN A 165 2.33 -5.31 -2.57
CA GLN A 165 1.60 -4.74 -3.71
C GLN A 165 0.09 -4.77 -3.45
N ILE A 166 -0.51 -3.59 -3.41
CA ILE A 166 -1.96 -3.43 -3.33
C ILE A 166 -2.54 -3.42 -4.72
N HIS A 167 -3.57 -4.23 -4.92
CA HIS A 167 -4.30 -4.34 -6.17
C HIS A 167 -4.79 -2.97 -6.66
N ASN A 168 -4.53 -2.67 -7.92
CA ASN A 168 -4.98 -1.43 -8.53
C ASN A 168 -6.51 -1.47 -8.74
N SER A 169 -7.22 -0.92 -7.77
CA SER A 169 -8.67 -0.97 -7.70
C SER A 169 -9.31 0.06 -8.62
N TYR A 170 -10.54 -0.22 -9.06
CA TYR A 170 -11.40 0.71 -9.79
C TYR A 170 -10.92 1.09 -11.20
N ARG A 171 -10.25 0.15 -11.89
CA ARG A 171 -9.83 0.34 -13.29
C ARG A 171 -8.96 1.60 -13.43
N GLY A 172 -9.10 2.35 -14.52
CA GLY A 172 -8.34 3.57 -14.80
C GLY A 172 -8.77 4.82 -14.02
N TYR A 173 -9.82 4.78 -13.19
CA TYR A 173 -10.34 5.99 -12.53
C TYR A 173 -9.35 6.72 -11.60
N PRO A 174 -8.47 6.04 -10.83
CA PRO A 174 -7.42 6.74 -10.09
C PRO A 174 -6.48 7.55 -11.01
N ALA A 175 -6.03 6.96 -12.12
CA ALA A 175 -5.19 7.63 -13.10
C ALA A 175 -5.94 8.76 -13.81
N LEU A 176 -7.22 8.55 -14.16
CA LEU A 176 -8.07 9.56 -14.78
C LEU A 176 -8.26 10.80 -13.89
N ASN A 177 -8.40 10.62 -12.57
CA ASN A 177 -8.44 11.75 -11.62
C ASN A 177 -7.14 12.58 -11.70
N LYS A 178 -5.98 11.91 -11.73
CA LYS A 178 -4.67 12.59 -11.86
C LYS A 178 -4.56 13.33 -13.19
N SER A 179 -4.86 12.67 -14.31
CA SER A 179 -4.83 13.30 -15.64
C SER A 179 -5.76 14.51 -15.75
N LEU A 180 -6.97 14.44 -15.16
CA LEU A 180 -7.91 15.56 -15.16
C LEU A 180 -7.44 16.71 -14.27
N ALA A 181 -6.78 16.42 -13.15
CA ALA A 181 -6.20 17.45 -12.30
C ALA A 181 -5.09 18.21 -13.02
N GLU A 182 -4.22 17.50 -13.73
CA GLU A 182 -3.20 18.09 -14.60
C GLU A 182 -3.83 18.90 -15.75
N GLU A 183 -4.80 18.32 -16.48
CA GLU A 183 -5.50 18.98 -17.60
C GLU A 183 -6.15 20.29 -17.15
N LEU A 184 -6.82 20.27 -15.98
CA LEU A 184 -7.57 21.41 -15.48
C LEU A 184 -6.71 22.37 -14.67
N ASN A 185 -5.43 22.08 -14.45
CA ASN A 185 -4.54 22.80 -13.55
C ASN A 185 -5.17 22.98 -12.14
N VAL A 186 -5.57 21.86 -11.56
CA VAL A 186 -6.19 21.74 -10.24
C VAL A 186 -5.27 20.92 -9.34
N PRO A 187 -5.08 21.29 -8.06
CA PRO A 187 -4.28 20.49 -7.15
C PRO A 187 -4.81 19.06 -6.99
N PHE A 188 -3.89 18.10 -6.87
CA PHE A 188 -4.20 16.68 -6.80
C PHE A 188 -3.65 16.02 -5.52
N ILE A 189 -4.51 15.31 -4.80
CA ILE A 189 -4.13 14.44 -3.68
C ILE A 189 -4.28 12.97 -4.11
N ASP A 190 -3.17 12.24 -4.21
CA ASP A 190 -3.15 10.82 -4.58
C ASP A 190 -3.47 9.89 -3.40
N MET A 191 -4.71 9.94 -2.92
CA MET A 191 -5.18 9.04 -1.86
C MET A 191 -5.13 7.56 -2.24
N SER A 192 -5.17 7.20 -3.52
CA SER A 192 -5.05 5.82 -3.98
C SER A 192 -3.67 5.27 -3.60
N GLU A 193 -2.63 6.01 -3.92
CA GLU A 193 -1.25 5.64 -3.61
C GLU A 193 -0.94 5.72 -2.11
N MET A 194 -1.44 6.74 -1.41
CA MET A 194 -1.20 6.89 0.03
C MET A 194 -1.87 5.78 0.84
N VAL A 195 -3.09 5.38 0.47
CA VAL A 195 -3.76 4.25 1.10
C VAL A 195 -3.03 2.95 0.80
N ALA A 196 -2.51 2.76 -0.42
CA ALA A 196 -1.71 1.59 -0.76
C ALA A 196 -0.47 1.49 0.12
N ASN A 197 0.29 2.58 0.25
CA ASN A 197 1.49 2.65 1.07
C ASN A 197 1.19 2.44 2.56
N TYR A 198 0.10 3.02 3.06
CA TYR A 198 -0.32 2.79 4.43
C TYR A 198 -0.68 1.32 4.67
N MET A 199 -1.46 0.71 3.76
CA MET A 199 -1.84 -0.70 3.82
C MET A 199 -0.62 -1.63 3.82
N ILE A 200 0.35 -1.38 2.93
CA ILE A 200 1.62 -2.12 2.90
C ILE A 200 2.35 -1.97 4.24
N SER A 201 2.43 -0.74 4.78
CA SER A 201 3.18 -0.47 6.02
C SER A 201 2.60 -1.18 7.25
N VAL A 202 1.27 -1.32 7.33
CA VAL A 202 0.60 -1.95 8.47
C VAL A 202 0.33 -3.44 8.26
N GLY A 203 0.38 -3.89 7.00
CA GLY A 203 0.11 -5.26 6.59
C GLY A 203 -1.39 -5.60 6.53
N GLU A 204 -1.70 -6.69 5.81
CA GLU A 204 -3.07 -7.08 5.50
C GLU A 204 -3.94 -7.32 6.73
N ARG A 205 -3.40 -8.00 7.75
CA ARG A 205 -4.16 -8.32 8.97
C ARG A 205 -4.54 -7.06 9.74
N TYR A 206 -3.65 -6.07 9.82
CA TYR A 206 -3.97 -4.80 10.47
C TYR A 206 -4.96 -3.99 9.65
N ALA A 207 -4.76 -3.90 8.32
CA ALA A 207 -5.68 -3.24 7.42
C ALA A 207 -7.11 -3.81 7.56
N GLU A 208 -7.24 -5.13 7.59
CA GLU A 208 -8.51 -5.79 7.83
C GLU A 208 -9.11 -5.41 9.18
N GLN A 209 -8.36 -5.60 10.27
CA GLN A 209 -8.91 -5.55 11.62
C GLN A 209 -9.08 -4.13 12.19
N TYR A 210 -8.39 -3.14 11.61
CA TYR A 210 -8.34 -1.76 12.12
C TYR A 210 -8.72 -0.70 11.09
N VAL A 211 -8.63 -0.97 9.78
CA VAL A 211 -8.87 0.05 8.73
C VAL A 211 -10.20 -0.15 8.03
N PHE A 212 -10.39 -1.34 7.45
CA PHE A 212 -11.61 -1.67 6.70
C PHE A 212 -12.68 -2.26 7.62
N ASN A 213 -13.92 -2.34 7.15
CA ASN A 213 -15.07 -2.74 7.95
C ASN A 213 -15.16 -4.28 8.08
N TYR A 214 -14.29 -4.82 8.94
CA TYR A 214 -14.29 -6.22 9.40
C TYR A 214 -14.63 -6.30 10.90
N ALA A 215 -15.74 -5.65 11.28
CA ALA A 215 -16.23 -5.60 12.65
C ALA A 215 -17.15 -6.79 12.96
N THR A 216 -17.08 -7.32 14.18
CA THR A 216 -17.91 -8.47 14.57
C THR A 216 -19.06 -8.08 15.49
N LYS A 217 -20.13 -8.89 15.50
CA LYS A 217 -21.21 -8.77 16.48
C LYS A 217 -20.75 -9.06 17.90
N SER A 218 -19.56 -9.65 18.11
CA SER A 218 -18.98 -9.82 19.44
C SER A 218 -18.26 -8.55 19.92
N GLU A 219 -17.86 -7.68 18.99
CA GLU A 219 -17.23 -6.41 19.30
C GLU A 219 -18.24 -5.30 19.61
N TYR A 220 -19.36 -5.29 18.88
CA TYR A 220 -20.35 -4.21 18.94
C TYR A 220 -21.77 -4.75 19.14
N SER A 221 -22.55 -4.13 20.02
CA SER A 221 -23.89 -4.58 20.39
C SER A 221 -24.96 -4.27 19.33
N ASN A 222 -24.73 -3.26 18.50
CA ASN A 222 -25.66 -2.82 17.44
C ASN A 222 -25.56 -3.63 16.14
N LEU A 223 -24.55 -4.49 15.99
CA LEU A 223 -24.38 -5.31 14.79
C LEU A 223 -25.20 -6.60 14.88
N GLY A 224 -26.10 -6.81 13.90
CA GLY A 224 -26.88 -8.04 13.77
C GLY A 224 -26.06 -9.24 13.26
N SER A 225 -24.98 -8.98 12.53
CA SER A 225 -24.06 -9.99 11.99
C SER A 225 -22.63 -9.43 11.92
N ASP A 226 -21.67 -10.33 11.79
CA ASP A 226 -20.29 -9.94 11.47
C ASP A 226 -20.26 -9.26 10.09
N GLN A 227 -19.36 -8.30 9.95
CA GLN A 227 -19.14 -7.52 8.73
C GLN A 227 -17.83 -7.96 8.08
N THR A 228 -17.81 -8.04 6.76
CA THR A 228 -16.62 -8.34 5.95
C THR A 228 -16.66 -7.52 4.67
N ASP A 229 -16.04 -6.34 4.70
CA ASP A 229 -16.18 -5.34 3.66
C ASP A 229 -14.81 -4.70 3.35
N ALA A 230 -14.30 -5.00 2.15
CA ALA A 230 -13.00 -4.55 1.68
C ALA A 230 -13.01 -3.15 1.05
N VAL A 231 -14.15 -2.45 1.04
CA VAL A 231 -14.27 -1.10 0.48
C VAL A 231 -14.47 -0.07 1.58
N HIS A 232 -15.42 -0.32 2.48
CA HIS A 232 -15.79 0.67 3.48
C HIS A 232 -14.91 0.59 4.72
N LEU A 233 -14.75 1.74 5.37
CA LEU A 233 -13.89 1.89 6.53
C LEU A 233 -14.67 1.67 7.83
N GLN A 234 -13.94 1.28 8.86
CA GLN A 234 -14.37 1.51 10.24
C GLN A 234 -13.77 2.84 10.75
N MET A 235 -14.24 3.35 11.89
CA MET A 235 -13.79 4.62 12.48
C MET A 235 -12.27 4.77 12.52
N ASN A 236 -11.51 3.73 12.88
CA ASN A 236 -10.05 3.81 12.90
C ASN A 236 -9.43 4.01 11.51
N GLY A 237 -9.97 3.37 10.47
CA GLY A 237 -9.54 3.59 9.09
C GLY A 237 -9.91 4.99 8.60
N ALA A 238 -11.14 5.44 8.89
CA ALA A 238 -11.60 6.78 8.56
C ALA A 238 -10.71 7.86 9.20
N ASN A 239 -10.36 7.70 10.48
CA ASN A 239 -9.50 8.65 11.19
C ASN A 239 -8.04 8.58 10.69
N ALA A 240 -7.52 7.39 10.39
CA ALA A 240 -6.19 7.24 9.80
C ALA A 240 -6.11 7.92 8.42
N PHE A 241 -7.14 7.80 7.59
CA PHE A 241 -7.17 8.44 6.28
C PHE A 241 -7.40 9.95 6.39
N GLY A 242 -8.21 10.42 7.35
CA GLY A 242 -8.30 11.85 7.68
C GLY A 242 -6.94 12.45 8.08
N ARG A 243 -6.15 11.71 8.88
CA ARG A 243 -4.76 12.11 9.20
C ARG A 243 -3.90 12.19 7.94
N ILE A 244 -3.93 11.17 7.08
CA ILE A 244 -3.15 11.16 5.83
C ILE A 244 -3.51 12.36 4.95
N ILE A 245 -4.81 12.62 4.74
CA ILE A 245 -5.28 13.77 3.94
C ILE A 245 -4.73 15.08 4.51
N THR A 246 -4.77 15.26 5.84
CA THR A 246 -4.29 16.50 6.47
C THR A 246 -2.77 16.61 6.47
N GLU A 247 -2.04 15.51 6.56
CA GLU A 247 -0.58 15.48 6.32
C GLU A 247 -0.25 15.96 4.91
N GLN A 248 -0.98 15.48 3.91
CA GLN A 248 -0.82 15.96 2.54
C GLN A 248 -1.15 17.44 2.42
N MET A 249 -2.24 17.90 3.03
CA MET A 249 -2.60 19.32 3.01
C MET A 249 -1.53 20.21 3.65
N ARG A 250 -0.78 19.75 4.65
CA ARG A 250 0.34 20.52 5.23
C ARG A 250 1.58 20.55 4.35
N ALA A 251 1.87 19.43 3.66
CA ALA A 251 3.10 19.23 2.90
C ALA A 251 2.95 19.51 1.39
N HIS A 252 1.73 19.78 0.91
CA HIS A 252 1.43 19.94 -0.51
C HIS A 252 2.28 21.04 -1.15
N THR A 253 2.70 20.82 -2.40
CA THR A 253 3.52 21.77 -3.17
C THR A 253 2.70 22.97 -3.67
N ASP A 254 1.45 22.73 -4.05
CA ASP A 254 0.51 23.80 -4.38
C ASP A 254 0.19 24.68 -3.14
N PRO A 255 0.38 26.02 -3.22
CA PRO A 255 0.23 26.93 -2.09
C PRO A 255 -1.23 27.06 -1.60
N ILE A 256 -2.22 26.86 -2.47
CA ILE A 256 -3.64 26.90 -2.10
C ILE A 256 -3.97 25.72 -1.19
N VAL A 257 -3.53 24.51 -1.56
CA VAL A 257 -3.71 23.33 -0.70
C VAL A 257 -2.89 23.45 0.57
N LYS A 258 -1.63 23.89 0.46
CA LYS A 258 -0.73 24.06 1.61
C LYS A 258 -1.32 24.96 2.70
N LYS A 259 -2.04 26.01 2.28
CA LYS A 259 -2.70 26.97 3.17
C LYS A 259 -3.76 26.34 4.08
N LEU A 260 -4.34 25.19 3.71
CA LEU A 260 -5.26 24.46 4.59
C LEU A 260 -4.58 24.03 5.89
N GLY A 261 -3.26 23.85 5.90
CA GLY A 261 -2.46 23.59 7.11
C GLY A 261 -2.60 24.68 8.17
N ASP A 262 -2.74 25.94 7.78
CA ASP A 262 -2.83 27.10 8.70
C ASP A 262 -4.14 27.12 9.50
N TYR A 263 -5.15 26.43 8.98
CA TYR A 263 -6.48 26.32 9.57
C TYR A 263 -6.64 25.08 10.47
N MET A 264 -5.62 24.22 10.57
CA MET A 264 -5.72 22.98 11.32
C MET A 264 -5.70 23.21 12.84
N ALA A 265 -6.41 22.34 13.55
CA ALA A 265 -6.40 22.31 15.00
C ALA A 265 -5.05 21.77 15.53
N PRO A 266 -4.67 22.09 16.79
CA PRO A 266 -3.59 21.40 17.47
C PRO A 266 -3.85 19.90 17.55
N MET A 267 -2.79 19.12 17.34
CA MET A 267 -2.83 17.65 17.35
C MET A 267 -2.05 17.12 18.54
N TYR A 268 -2.55 16.05 19.14
CA TYR A 268 -1.97 15.48 20.35
C TYR A 268 -1.66 14.01 20.11
N GLN A 269 -0.48 13.58 20.54
CA GLN A 269 0.00 12.22 20.40
C GLN A 269 -0.82 11.27 21.28
N VAL A 270 -1.09 10.07 20.75
CA VAL A 270 -1.56 8.92 21.51
C VAL A 270 -0.56 7.80 21.28
N GLU A 271 0.27 7.54 22.29
CA GLU A 271 1.14 6.38 22.30
C GLU A 271 0.39 5.13 22.76
N VAL A 272 0.67 4.01 22.12
CA VAL A 272 0.11 2.70 22.47
C VAL A 272 1.24 1.73 22.73
N LYS A 273 1.23 1.12 23.92
CA LYS A 273 2.20 0.12 24.35
C LYS A 273 1.51 -1.21 24.62
N VAL A 274 2.26 -2.31 24.55
CA VAL A 274 1.80 -3.66 24.95
C VAL A 274 2.72 -4.15 26.06
N SER A 275 2.13 -4.66 27.14
CA SER A 275 2.89 -5.13 28.32
C SER A 275 2.41 -6.52 28.76
N PRO A 276 3.29 -7.54 28.82
CA PRO A 276 4.66 -7.51 28.32
C PRO A 276 4.68 -7.45 26.79
N GLU A 277 5.79 -6.98 26.23
CA GLU A 277 5.98 -6.91 24.78
C GLU A 277 5.77 -8.30 24.12
N GLY A 278 5.11 -8.33 22.96
CA GLY A 278 4.78 -9.56 22.23
C GLY A 278 3.60 -10.37 22.79
N ALA A 279 2.86 -9.84 23.79
CA ALA A 279 1.65 -10.47 24.30
C ALA A 279 0.41 -10.29 23.38
N ALA A 280 0.43 -9.28 22.52
CA ALA A 280 -0.58 -9.06 21.49
C ALA A 280 -0.12 -9.64 20.14
N GLU A 281 -1.05 -10.21 19.38
CA GLU A 281 -0.88 -10.50 17.95
C GLU A 281 -0.86 -9.21 17.13
N ALA A 282 -1.73 -8.26 17.47
CA ALA A 282 -1.77 -6.91 16.91
C ALA A 282 -2.36 -5.95 17.94
N THR A 283 -1.97 -4.68 17.91
CA THR A 283 -2.56 -3.61 18.73
C THR A 283 -2.62 -2.33 17.91
N SER A 284 -3.49 -1.39 18.28
CA SER A 284 -3.50 -0.05 17.71
C SER A 284 -2.09 0.55 17.73
N ILE A 285 -1.72 1.20 16.63
CA ILE A 285 -0.41 1.86 16.49
C ILE A 285 -0.43 3.27 17.08
N ASN A 286 0.75 3.79 17.36
CA ASN A 286 0.94 5.20 17.72
C ASN A 286 0.39 6.11 16.62
N ALA A 287 -0.37 7.12 17.01
CA ALA A 287 -0.91 8.12 16.10
C ALA A 287 -1.17 9.43 16.86
N TYR A 288 -1.67 10.44 16.16
CA TYR A 288 -2.06 11.70 16.77
C TYR A 288 -3.43 12.13 16.28
N TYR A 289 -4.14 12.85 17.14
CA TYR A 289 -5.54 13.22 16.92
C TYR A 289 -5.81 14.64 17.44
N PRO A 290 -6.73 15.37 16.80
CA PRO A 290 -7.21 16.64 17.34
C PRO A 290 -8.11 16.43 18.55
N LYS A 291 -8.22 17.46 19.40
CA LYS A 291 -9.15 17.47 20.53
C LYS A 291 -10.60 17.22 20.05
N GLY A 292 -11.34 16.40 20.79
CA GLY A 292 -12.77 16.16 20.55
C GLY A 292 -13.06 14.99 19.62
N MET A 293 -12.08 14.53 18.84
CA MET A 293 -12.23 13.34 18.00
C MET A 293 -12.34 12.09 18.88
N THR A 294 -13.24 11.16 18.52
CA THR A 294 -13.29 9.85 19.19
C THR A 294 -12.14 8.98 18.67
N VAL A 295 -11.35 8.43 19.58
CA VAL A 295 -10.23 7.52 19.28
C VAL A 295 -10.61 6.12 19.74
N MET A 296 -10.31 5.11 18.92
CA MET A 296 -10.49 3.70 19.28
C MET A 296 -9.14 2.98 19.36
N LEU A 297 -8.92 2.39 20.53
CA LEU A 297 -7.83 1.47 20.81
C LEU A 297 -8.38 0.05 20.72
N LYS A 298 -7.68 -0.83 19.98
CA LYS A 298 -8.00 -2.24 19.88
C LYS A 298 -6.72 -3.04 20.03
N THR A 299 -6.83 -4.19 20.68
CA THR A 299 -5.74 -5.16 20.79
C THR A 299 -6.27 -6.56 20.52
N ILE A 300 -5.45 -7.41 19.94
CA ILE A 300 -5.78 -8.80 19.64
C ILE A 300 -4.82 -9.65 20.45
N PRO A 301 -5.26 -10.37 21.50
CA PRO A 301 -4.40 -11.26 22.28
C PRO A 301 -3.74 -12.32 21.40
N LYS A 302 -2.44 -12.56 21.63
CA LYS A 302 -1.81 -13.78 21.10
C LYS A 302 -2.40 -15.00 21.81
N SER A 303 -2.47 -16.15 21.13
CA SER A 303 -3.00 -17.39 21.72
C SER A 303 -2.36 -17.70 23.09
N GLY A 304 -3.19 -18.00 24.09
CA GLY A 304 -2.77 -18.25 25.47
C GLY A 304 -2.41 -17.02 26.30
N LYS A 305 -2.51 -15.80 25.74
CA LYS A 305 -2.30 -14.55 26.50
C LYS A 305 -3.62 -13.99 26.99
N LYS A 306 -3.73 -13.80 28.30
CA LYS A 306 -4.91 -13.21 28.93
C LYS A 306 -4.79 -11.70 28.99
N PHE A 307 -5.71 -10.99 28.33
CA PHE A 307 -5.79 -9.53 28.42
C PHE A 307 -6.39 -9.11 29.76
N LEU A 308 -5.74 -8.18 30.47
CA LEU A 308 -6.20 -7.68 31.76
C LEU A 308 -6.95 -6.34 31.64
N GLY A 309 -6.65 -5.58 30.59
CA GLY A 309 -7.35 -4.34 30.26
C GLY A 309 -6.42 -3.27 29.71
N TRP A 310 -7.03 -2.16 29.31
CA TRP A 310 -6.36 -0.94 28.93
C TRP A 310 -6.05 -0.08 30.16
N TYR A 311 -4.89 0.55 30.17
CA TYR A 311 -4.45 1.45 31.24
C TYR A 311 -4.00 2.78 30.64
N ASP A 312 -4.32 3.89 31.30
CA ASP A 312 -3.95 5.24 30.89
C ASP A 312 -2.48 5.57 31.20
N GLY A 313 -2.04 6.75 30.76
CA GLY A 313 -0.68 7.26 31.01
C GLY A 313 -0.34 7.51 32.49
N ASN A 314 -1.32 7.48 33.39
CA ASN A 314 -1.08 7.57 34.83
C ASN A 314 -0.88 6.17 35.47
N GLY A 315 -1.09 5.11 34.68
CA GLY A 315 -1.06 3.72 35.13
C GLY A 315 -2.39 3.24 35.73
N ASN A 316 -3.47 3.99 35.56
CA ASN A 316 -4.80 3.60 36.03
C ASN A 316 -5.51 2.77 34.97
N LYS A 317 -6.28 1.76 35.40
CA LYS A 317 -7.12 1.00 34.48
C LYS A 317 -8.21 1.92 33.93
N VAL A 318 -8.37 1.95 32.60
CA VAL A 318 -9.40 2.78 31.98
C VAL A 318 -10.79 2.25 32.28
N GLY A 319 -11.76 3.17 32.33
CA GLY A 319 -13.17 2.85 32.54
C GLY A 319 -13.86 2.26 31.31
N ALA A 320 -15.20 2.33 31.30
CA ALA A 320 -16.00 1.92 30.16
C ALA A 320 -15.64 2.73 28.90
N PRO A 321 -15.75 2.14 27.69
CA PRO A 321 -15.60 2.87 26.44
C PRO A 321 -16.55 4.08 26.38
N SER A 322 -16.11 5.18 25.76
CA SER A 322 -16.94 6.37 25.53
C SER A 322 -18.15 6.10 24.63
N ARG A 323 -18.15 4.97 23.91
CA ARG A 323 -19.22 4.50 23.04
C ARG A 323 -19.88 3.28 23.67
N SER A 324 -21.15 3.42 24.09
CA SER A 324 -21.89 2.39 24.82
C SER A 324 -22.19 1.12 24.02
N ASN A 325 -22.13 1.20 22.69
CA ASN A 325 -22.30 0.06 21.79
C ASN A 325 -21.02 -0.79 21.62
N VAL A 326 -19.86 -0.33 22.11
CA VAL A 326 -18.64 -1.13 22.19
C VAL A 326 -18.75 -2.08 23.38
N LYS A 327 -18.76 -3.39 23.12
CA LYS A 327 -18.86 -4.41 24.18
C LYS A 327 -17.64 -5.31 24.33
N SER A 328 -16.77 -5.36 23.32
CA SER A 328 -15.55 -6.16 23.41
C SER A 328 -14.63 -5.59 24.50
N PRO A 329 -14.11 -6.43 25.41
CA PRO A 329 -13.15 -5.98 26.42
C PRO A 329 -11.81 -5.58 25.81
N TYR A 330 -11.55 -5.94 24.54
CA TYR A 330 -10.32 -5.64 23.83
C TYR A 330 -10.32 -4.25 23.19
N ILE A 331 -11.48 -3.60 23.13
CA ILE A 331 -11.66 -2.30 22.49
C ILE A 331 -11.93 -1.26 23.57
N HIS A 332 -11.20 -0.16 23.53
CA HIS A 332 -11.46 1.02 24.34
C HIS A 332 -11.63 2.24 23.44
N THR A 333 -12.69 3.01 23.67
CA THR A 333 -12.89 4.29 23.01
C THR A 333 -12.85 5.41 24.01
N PHE A 334 -12.27 6.55 23.60
CA PHE A 334 -12.24 7.77 24.40
C PHE A 334 -12.33 8.98 23.48
N VAL A 335 -12.70 10.14 24.04
CA VAL A 335 -12.69 11.42 23.33
C VAL A 335 -11.35 12.08 23.57
N MET A 336 -10.65 12.47 22.51
CA MET A 336 -9.32 13.04 22.62
C MET A 336 -9.34 14.36 23.39
N GLY A 337 -8.46 14.46 24.40
CA GLY A 337 -8.27 15.68 25.19
C GLY A 337 -7.37 16.70 24.51
N SER A 338 -6.97 17.72 25.27
CA SER A 338 -5.97 18.72 24.86
C SER A 338 -4.58 18.41 25.42
N ALA A 339 -4.23 17.13 25.53
CA ALA A 339 -2.92 16.70 25.98
C ALA A 339 -2.50 15.42 25.26
N SER A 340 -1.23 15.35 24.86
CA SER A 340 -0.60 14.11 24.41
C SER A 340 -0.59 13.08 25.55
N THR A 341 -0.79 11.81 25.23
CA THR A 341 -1.04 10.76 26.21
C THR A 341 -0.53 9.40 25.74
N GLN A 342 -0.60 8.40 26.62
CA GLN A 342 -0.27 7.02 26.35
C GLN A 342 -1.36 6.10 26.89
N PHE A 343 -1.53 4.96 26.23
CA PHE A 343 -2.27 3.82 26.75
C PHE A 343 -1.43 2.55 26.68
N THR A 344 -1.57 1.70 27.69
CA THR A 344 -0.94 0.37 27.72
C THR A 344 -2.00 -0.71 27.63
N ALA A 345 -1.89 -1.59 26.64
CA ALA A 345 -2.59 -2.87 26.61
C ALA A 345 -1.87 -3.83 27.57
N VAL A 346 -2.43 -4.08 28.75
CA VAL A 346 -1.81 -4.93 29.77
C VAL A 346 -2.37 -6.34 29.70
N TYR A 347 -1.46 -7.31 29.63
CA TYR A 347 -1.71 -8.74 29.65
C TYR A 347 -1.16 -9.35 30.93
N GLU A 348 -1.53 -10.60 31.21
CA GLU A 348 -0.97 -11.37 32.33
C GLU A 348 0.57 -11.41 32.28
N GLY A 349 1.19 -11.11 33.43
CA GLY A 349 2.64 -10.94 33.56
C GLY A 349 3.17 -9.57 33.15
N GLY A 350 2.31 -8.65 32.72
CA GLY A 350 2.65 -7.26 32.37
C GLY A 350 2.21 -6.25 33.41
N THR A 351 2.69 -5.02 33.26
CA THR A 351 2.32 -3.86 34.08
C THR A 351 2.02 -2.64 33.21
N ALA A 352 1.18 -1.74 33.74
CA ALA A 352 0.90 -0.48 33.07
C ALA A 352 2.16 0.40 33.00
N GLN A 353 2.38 1.06 31.86
CA GLN A 353 3.49 1.98 31.68
C GLN A 353 2.98 3.42 31.78
N LYS A 354 3.66 4.23 32.60
CA LYS A 354 3.34 5.65 32.74
C LYS A 354 3.84 6.43 31.53
N TYR A 355 3.06 7.43 31.12
CA TYR A 355 3.48 8.40 30.12
C TYR A 355 4.51 9.35 30.74
N THR A 356 5.57 9.65 29.99
CA THR A 356 6.68 10.51 30.44
C THR A 356 6.80 11.80 29.62
N GLY A 357 5.94 11.99 28.61
CA GLY A 357 5.90 13.22 27.83
C GLY A 357 5.26 14.38 28.60
N ASP A 358 5.46 15.58 28.08
CA ASP A 358 4.97 16.85 28.64
C ASP A 358 3.48 17.12 28.35
N GLY A 359 2.84 16.25 27.56
CA GLY A 359 1.46 16.41 27.14
C GLY A 359 1.26 17.51 26.09
N ALA A 360 2.32 18.12 25.56
CA ALA A 360 2.21 19.20 24.60
C ALA A 360 1.61 18.72 23.26
N ALA A 361 0.98 19.64 22.54
CA ALA A 361 0.60 19.40 21.16
C ALA A 361 1.85 19.21 20.28
N LEU A 362 1.71 18.43 19.21
CA LEU A 362 2.76 18.25 18.22
C LEU A 362 3.08 19.59 17.53
N THR A 363 4.37 19.92 17.48
CA THR A 363 4.91 21.08 16.74
C THR A 363 5.55 20.67 15.43
N ALA A 364 5.91 19.40 15.30
CA ALA A 364 6.42 18.79 14.09
C ALA A 364 5.45 17.70 13.62
N PHE A 365 5.18 17.72 12.32
CA PHE A 365 4.40 16.71 11.64
C PHE A 365 5.29 16.03 10.61
N PRO A 366 5.01 14.77 10.24
CA PRO A 366 5.65 14.17 9.07
C PRO A 366 5.48 15.11 7.86
N THR A 367 6.58 15.70 7.40
CA THR A 367 6.62 16.61 6.25
C THR A 367 6.95 15.90 4.95
N THR A 368 7.23 14.60 5.03
CA THR A 368 7.59 13.80 3.88
C THR A 368 6.37 13.66 2.98
N THR A 369 6.47 14.19 1.76
CA THR A 369 5.99 13.48 0.57
C THR A 369 6.24 11.98 0.78
N PRO A 370 5.30 11.06 0.50
CA PRO A 370 5.55 9.63 0.66
C PRO A 370 6.95 9.29 0.13
N LYS A 371 7.80 8.69 0.98
CA LYS A 371 9.18 8.37 0.60
C LYS A 371 9.15 7.64 -0.73
N SER A 372 9.88 8.14 -1.73
CA SER A 372 10.21 7.31 -2.89
C SER A 372 11.04 6.13 -2.39
N LEU A 373 10.95 4.99 -3.08
CA LEU A 373 11.85 3.84 -2.88
C LEU A 373 13.33 4.26 -2.93
N ASP A 374 13.65 5.36 -3.60
CA ASP A 374 15.01 5.90 -3.78
C ASP A 374 15.63 6.49 -2.51
N ASP A 375 14.83 6.82 -1.48
CA ASP A 375 15.28 7.48 -0.25
C ASP A 375 15.75 6.48 0.83
N VAL A 376 15.94 5.21 0.47
CA VAL A 376 16.36 4.13 1.38
C VAL A 376 17.83 3.82 1.18
N THR A 377 18.66 4.08 2.19
CA THR A 377 20.11 3.80 2.12
C THR A 377 20.40 2.32 2.39
N PHE A 378 20.99 1.65 1.40
CA PHE A 378 21.37 0.24 1.43
C PHE A 378 22.66 0.02 2.23
N VAL A 379 22.71 -1.05 3.04
CA VAL A 379 23.96 -1.56 3.60
C VAL A 379 24.18 -2.99 3.11
N PRO A 380 25.21 -3.27 2.29
CA PRO A 380 25.52 -4.61 1.81
C PRO A 380 25.97 -5.52 2.94
N PHE A 381 25.67 -6.80 2.80
CA PHE A 381 25.91 -7.82 3.82
C PHE A 381 27.25 -8.53 3.65
N THR A 382 28.03 -8.63 4.73
CA THR A 382 29.22 -9.50 4.80
C THR A 382 28.88 -10.79 5.57
N PRO A 383 29.11 -11.99 5.01
CA PRO A 383 28.88 -13.28 5.68
C PRO A 383 29.64 -13.41 7.01
N ILE A 384 29.05 -14.12 7.99
CA ILE A 384 29.74 -14.51 9.24
C ILE A 384 30.42 -15.86 8.99
N GLU A 385 31.67 -16.00 9.38
CA GLU A 385 32.43 -17.26 9.26
C GLU A 385 31.74 -18.42 10.00
N GLY A 386 31.67 -19.59 9.35
CA GLY A 386 31.35 -20.86 10.01
C GLY A 386 29.98 -21.50 9.73
N SER A 387 29.15 -20.98 8.82
CA SER A 387 27.92 -21.69 8.40
C SER A 387 28.13 -22.50 7.12
N THR A 388 27.94 -23.81 7.15
CA THR A 388 27.84 -24.65 5.95
C THR A 388 26.39 -24.69 5.44
N GLN A 389 26.17 -24.30 4.17
CA GLN A 389 24.88 -24.44 3.47
C GLN A 389 24.75 -25.85 2.89
N ASP A 390 23.64 -26.54 3.15
CA ASP A 390 23.18 -27.60 2.25
C ASP A 390 22.19 -27.01 1.24
N THR A 391 22.57 -27.15 -0.02
CA THR A 391 22.10 -26.42 -1.20
C THR A 391 20.76 -26.94 -1.72
N VAL A 392 19.94 -26.00 -2.23
CA VAL A 392 19.11 -26.28 -3.41
C VAL A 392 19.93 -27.10 -4.38
N LYS A 393 19.50 -28.28 -4.84
CA LYS A 393 20.21 -28.88 -5.98
C LYS A 393 19.81 -28.11 -7.23
N ILE A 394 20.49 -26.97 -7.44
CA ILE A 394 20.51 -26.26 -8.70
C ILE A 394 21.00 -27.30 -9.69
N ASP A 395 20.11 -27.73 -10.57
CA ASP A 395 20.50 -28.66 -11.61
C ASP A 395 21.26 -27.85 -12.64
N LYS A 396 22.59 -27.81 -12.45
CA LYS A 396 23.50 -27.10 -13.34
C LYS A 396 23.72 -27.85 -14.65
N ASP A 397 23.13 -29.05 -14.80
CA ASP A 397 23.09 -29.78 -16.06
C ASP A 397 22.03 -29.16 -16.98
N ILE A 398 22.37 -27.98 -17.51
CA ILE A 398 21.55 -27.24 -18.44
C ILE A 398 21.56 -27.95 -19.78
N LYS A 399 20.39 -28.42 -20.21
CA LYS A 399 20.25 -29.31 -21.37
C LYS A 399 20.51 -28.57 -22.67
N LYS A 400 20.07 -27.31 -22.73
CA LYS A 400 20.34 -26.42 -23.85
C LYS A 400 20.47 -24.99 -23.35
N PHE A 401 21.53 -24.32 -23.78
CA PHE A 401 21.65 -22.86 -23.71
C PHE A 401 21.17 -22.23 -25.02
N PHE A 402 20.55 -21.08 -24.87
CA PHE A 402 20.10 -20.17 -25.93
C PHE A 402 20.95 -18.91 -25.86
N ASP A 403 21.30 -18.40 -27.02
CA ASP A 403 22.01 -17.13 -27.14
C ASP A 403 21.10 -15.99 -26.63
N ALA A 404 21.57 -15.22 -25.65
CA ALA A 404 20.85 -14.09 -25.08
C ALA A 404 21.14 -12.78 -25.83
N SER A 405 22.13 -12.76 -26.72
CA SER A 405 22.58 -11.56 -27.42
C SER A 405 21.52 -10.95 -28.34
N THR A 406 20.48 -11.70 -28.71
CA THR A 406 19.47 -11.31 -29.71
C THR A 406 18.05 -11.42 -29.17
N PRO A 407 17.57 -10.61 -28.20
CA PRO A 407 16.22 -10.74 -27.64
C PRO A 407 15.09 -10.61 -28.67
N ASP A 408 13.97 -11.32 -28.45
CA ASP A 408 12.79 -11.28 -29.33
C ASP A 408 12.02 -9.96 -29.18
N THR A 409 12.06 -9.39 -27.98
CA THR A 409 11.60 -8.03 -27.70
C THR A 409 12.51 -7.44 -26.64
N ALA A 410 12.89 -6.17 -26.79
CA ALA A 410 13.76 -5.53 -25.84
C ALA A 410 13.35 -4.09 -25.54
N GLY A 411 13.74 -3.63 -24.35
CA GLY A 411 13.64 -2.23 -23.96
C GLY A 411 14.91 -1.48 -24.33
N ILE A 412 15.49 -0.79 -23.36
CA ILE A 412 16.73 -0.02 -23.55
C ILE A 412 17.94 -0.94 -23.38
N GLY A 413 18.59 -1.30 -24.47
CA GLY A 413 19.79 -2.16 -24.47
C GLY A 413 20.24 -2.47 -25.90
N TRP A 414 21.39 -3.12 -26.07
CA TRP A 414 21.92 -3.48 -27.38
C TRP A 414 22.89 -4.66 -27.32
N THR A 415 22.99 -5.39 -28.44
CA THR A 415 23.95 -6.47 -28.64
C THR A 415 25.36 -5.95 -28.78
N GLN A 416 26.31 -6.63 -28.16
CA GLN A 416 27.71 -6.25 -28.08
C GLN A 416 28.62 -7.47 -28.14
N ASN A 417 29.90 -7.27 -28.50
CA ASN A 417 30.87 -8.36 -28.62
C ASN A 417 32.32 -7.93 -28.35
N GLU A 418 32.53 -6.75 -27.80
CA GLU A 418 33.87 -6.23 -27.50
C GLU A 418 34.57 -6.98 -26.35
N TRP A 419 33.80 -7.52 -25.39
CA TRP A 419 34.34 -8.31 -24.30
C TRP A 419 34.46 -9.77 -24.72
N THR A 420 35.63 -10.34 -24.58
CA THR A 420 35.85 -11.74 -24.95
C THR A 420 35.17 -12.70 -23.96
N GLY A 421 34.93 -13.94 -24.39
CA GLY A 421 34.51 -15.03 -23.49
C GLY A 421 33.00 -15.25 -23.38
N PHE A 422 32.17 -14.51 -24.12
CA PHE A 422 30.77 -14.89 -24.37
C PHE A 422 30.68 -16.15 -25.25
N THR A 423 29.49 -16.71 -25.34
CA THR A 423 29.11 -17.84 -26.19
C THR A 423 28.21 -17.34 -27.33
N GLY A 424 28.18 -18.03 -28.46
CA GLY A 424 27.38 -17.55 -29.60
C GLY A 424 28.00 -16.32 -30.27
N GLU A 425 27.16 -15.36 -30.68
CA GLU A 425 27.58 -14.23 -31.54
C GLU A 425 27.93 -12.94 -30.77
N GLY A 426 27.54 -12.86 -29.49
CA GLY A 426 27.77 -11.70 -28.65
C GLY A 426 27.14 -11.85 -27.27
N TYR A 427 26.83 -10.73 -26.65
CA TYR A 427 26.03 -10.64 -25.42
C TYR A 427 25.11 -9.43 -25.51
N TYR A 428 24.03 -9.43 -24.74
CA TYR A 428 23.11 -8.31 -24.65
C TYR A 428 23.46 -7.42 -23.46
N ASN A 429 23.81 -6.17 -23.73
CA ASN A 429 24.02 -5.16 -22.72
C ASN A 429 22.69 -4.48 -22.40
N LEU A 430 22.24 -4.62 -21.15
CA LEU A 430 21.10 -3.88 -20.63
C LEU A 430 21.58 -2.52 -20.12
N ASP A 431 21.00 -1.45 -20.64
CA ASP A 431 21.45 -0.10 -20.28
C ASP A 431 21.28 0.18 -18.77
N ASN A 432 22.08 1.10 -18.24
CA ASN A 432 22.08 1.47 -16.81
C ASN A 432 20.84 2.33 -16.48
N THR A 433 19.68 1.66 -16.43
CA THR A 433 18.38 2.24 -16.15
C THR A 433 17.43 1.14 -15.66
N ASN A 434 16.42 1.49 -14.85
CA ASN A 434 15.40 0.54 -14.41
C ASN A 434 14.37 0.19 -15.50
N ALA A 435 14.45 0.85 -16.67
CA ALA A 435 13.58 0.59 -17.81
C ALA A 435 14.16 -0.43 -18.80
N SER A 436 15.41 -0.88 -18.62
CA SER A 436 16.05 -1.82 -19.54
C SER A 436 15.55 -3.25 -19.30
N PHE A 437 15.26 -3.96 -20.40
CA PHE A 437 14.88 -5.37 -20.36
C PHE A 437 15.22 -6.10 -21.68
N ALA A 438 15.32 -7.42 -21.59
CA ALA A 438 15.44 -8.35 -22.71
C ALA A 438 14.43 -9.49 -22.53
N ALA A 439 13.60 -9.76 -23.54
CA ALA A 439 12.55 -10.76 -23.49
C ALA A 439 12.73 -11.82 -24.58
N TYR A 440 12.46 -13.08 -24.21
CA TYR A 440 12.64 -14.26 -25.03
C TYR A 440 11.39 -15.13 -24.97
N LYS A 441 10.82 -15.45 -26.12
CA LYS A 441 9.70 -16.37 -26.25
C LYS A 441 10.24 -17.78 -26.28
N VAL A 442 9.84 -18.57 -25.28
CA VAL A 442 10.27 -19.94 -25.08
C VAL A 442 9.05 -20.84 -24.99
N LYS A 443 9.18 -22.07 -25.47
CA LYS A 443 8.13 -23.09 -25.37
C LYS A 443 8.65 -24.23 -24.51
N PHE A 444 7.90 -24.53 -23.46
CA PHE A 444 8.21 -25.60 -22.52
C PHE A 444 7.42 -26.87 -22.87
N PRO A 445 8.05 -28.05 -22.83
CA PRO A 445 7.40 -29.32 -23.17
C PRO A 445 6.47 -29.84 -22.06
N GLY A 446 6.54 -29.27 -20.86
CA GLY A 446 5.69 -29.61 -19.72
C GLY A 446 5.77 -28.54 -18.62
N ALA A 447 4.72 -28.46 -17.79
CA ALA A 447 4.69 -27.56 -16.64
C ALA A 447 5.41 -28.18 -15.43
N GLY A 448 6.15 -27.38 -14.68
CA GLY A 448 6.81 -27.80 -13.43
C GLY A 448 8.12 -27.05 -13.17
N TYR A 449 8.86 -27.47 -12.14
CA TYR A 449 10.08 -26.79 -11.74
C TYR A 449 11.27 -27.08 -12.64
N VAL A 450 11.96 -26.01 -13.05
CA VAL A 450 13.17 -26.05 -13.87
C VAL A 450 14.22 -25.14 -13.26
N THR A 451 15.51 -25.44 -13.46
CA THR A 451 16.57 -24.47 -13.19
C THR A 451 16.76 -23.61 -14.43
N LEU A 452 16.56 -22.30 -14.32
CA LEU A 452 17.09 -21.32 -15.28
C LEU A 452 18.55 -21.02 -14.92
N ALA A 453 19.42 -21.13 -15.90
CA ALA A 453 20.76 -20.58 -15.88
C ALA A 453 20.79 -19.31 -16.74
N VAL A 454 21.43 -18.25 -16.26
CA VAL A 454 21.73 -17.04 -17.03
C VAL A 454 23.23 -16.81 -16.92
N ARG A 455 23.94 -16.93 -18.04
CA ARG A 455 25.35 -16.61 -18.16
C ARG A 455 25.49 -15.10 -18.32
N TYR A 456 26.24 -14.47 -17.42
CA TYR A 456 26.29 -13.03 -17.28
C TYR A 456 27.70 -12.51 -16.98
N ALA A 457 27.94 -11.24 -17.26
CA ALA A 457 29.13 -10.51 -16.82
C ALA A 457 28.73 -9.25 -16.06
N ASN A 458 29.38 -9.00 -14.92
CA ASN A 458 29.22 -7.79 -14.13
C ASN A 458 30.60 -7.24 -13.75
N GLY A 459 31.08 -6.28 -14.54
CA GLY A 459 32.36 -5.60 -14.27
C GLY A 459 32.25 -4.44 -13.28
N GLY A 460 31.08 -4.20 -12.69
CA GLY A 460 30.89 -3.20 -11.64
C GLY A 460 31.41 -3.64 -10.27
N SER A 461 31.21 -2.80 -9.25
CA SER A 461 31.62 -3.09 -7.86
C SER A 461 30.48 -3.54 -6.94
N SER A 462 29.24 -3.53 -7.44
CA SER A 462 28.01 -3.90 -6.72
C SER A 462 27.29 -5.04 -7.45
N ASP A 463 26.45 -5.78 -6.71
CA ASP A 463 25.58 -6.81 -7.28
C ASP A 463 24.55 -6.17 -8.21
N ARG A 464 24.54 -6.58 -9.48
CA ARG A 464 23.58 -6.10 -10.48
C ARG A 464 22.37 -7.04 -10.53
N MET A 465 21.63 -7.14 -9.42
CA MET A 465 20.46 -8.01 -9.37
C MET A 465 19.47 -7.68 -10.50
N PHE A 466 18.87 -8.73 -11.07
CA PHE A 466 17.85 -8.61 -12.10
C PHE A 466 16.63 -9.47 -11.76
N ASN A 467 15.49 -9.17 -12.37
CA ASN A 467 14.32 -10.02 -12.30
C ASN A 467 14.21 -10.86 -13.57
N ALA A 468 14.24 -12.18 -13.42
CA ALA A 468 13.97 -13.14 -14.48
C ALA A 468 12.48 -13.54 -14.45
N TYR A 469 11.62 -12.70 -15.01
CA TYR A 469 10.18 -12.92 -14.99
C TYR A 469 9.77 -14.03 -15.96
N LEU A 470 9.08 -15.05 -15.44
CA LEU A 470 8.45 -16.10 -16.24
C LEU A 470 7.11 -16.45 -15.59
N ASP A 471 6.03 -15.78 -16.03
CA ASP A 471 4.69 -15.76 -15.41
C ASP A 471 4.65 -15.20 -13.96
N HIS A 472 5.80 -15.19 -13.28
CA HIS A 472 6.05 -14.75 -11.91
C HIS A 472 7.42 -14.07 -11.79
N ASP A 473 7.61 -13.25 -10.75
CA ASP A 473 8.90 -12.62 -10.44
C ASP A 473 9.91 -13.59 -9.82
N TYR A 474 11.13 -13.60 -10.34
CA TYR A 474 12.28 -14.32 -9.80
C TYR A 474 13.48 -13.39 -9.72
N LEU A 475 13.80 -12.93 -8.51
CA LEU A 475 14.94 -12.05 -8.26
C LEU A 475 16.23 -12.88 -8.26
N VAL A 476 17.17 -12.50 -9.12
CA VAL A 476 18.42 -13.22 -9.35
C VAL A 476 19.58 -12.29 -9.04
N SER A 477 20.47 -12.75 -8.15
CA SER A 477 21.73 -12.07 -7.84
C SER A 477 22.75 -12.31 -8.94
N ALA A 478 23.45 -11.24 -9.31
CA ALA A 478 24.53 -11.22 -10.29
C ALA A 478 25.71 -10.41 -9.73
N PRO A 479 26.46 -10.97 -8.77
CA PRO A 479 27.61 -10.30 -8.16
C PRO A 479 28.69 -9.91 -9.18
N PRO A 480 29.62 -9.00 -8.83
CA PRO A 480 30.76 -8.69 -9.67
C PRO A 480 31.53 -9.94 -10.11
N THR A 481 31.73 -10.10 -11.42
CA THR A 481 32.49 -11.21 -12.01
C THR A 481 34.00 -10.94 -12.06
N GLY A 482 34.43 -9.76 -11.62
CA GLY A 482 35.83 -9.31 -11.63
C GLY A 482 36.26 -8.61 -12.93
N GLY A 483 35.36 -8.48 -13.91
CA GLY A 483 35.58 -7.76 -15.17
C GLY A 483 34.47 -8.04 -16.17
N TRP A 484 34.27 -7.14 -17.13
CA TRP A 484 33.24 -7.32 -18.16
C TRP A 484 33.57 -8.43 -19.18
N ASP A 485 34.83 -8.88 -19.23
CA ASP A 485 35.31 -10.05 -20.00
C ASP A 485 35.30 -11.35 -19.18
N LYS A 486 34.81 -11.30 -17.93
CA LYS A 486 34.68 -12.46 -17.05
C LYS A 486 33.20 -12.80 -16.91
N TRP A 487 32.88 -14.03 -17.27
CA TRP A 487 31.51 -14.52 -17.31
C TRP A 487 31.28 -15.55 -16.21
N ASP A 488 30.17 -15.43 -15.52
CA ASP A 488 29.69 -16.40 -14.53
C ASP A 488 28.26 -16.79 -14.88
N THR A 489 27.72 -17.79 -14.20
CA THR A 489 26.34 -18.24 -14.41
C THR A 489 25.53 -18.07 -13.14
N ALA A 490 24.53 -17.21 -13.22
CA ALA A 490 23.51 -17.10 -12.19
C ALA A 490 22.46 -18.18 -12.43
N TYR A 491 21.99 -18.79 -11.34
CA TYR A 491 21.01 -19.86 -11.42
C TYR A 491 19.82 -19.55 -10.53
N VAL A 492 18.62 -19.81 -11.04
CA VAL A 492 17.38 -19.70 -10.27
C VAL A 492 16.44 -20.84 -10.65
N VAL A 493 15.82 -21.46 -9.66
CA VAL A 493 14.80 -22.48 -9.90
C VAL A 493 13.46 -21.77 -10.06
N MET A 494 12.79 -22.00 -11.17
CA MET A 494 11.55 -21.34 -11.56
C MET A 494 10.45 -22.35 -11.93
N ASP A 495 9.21 -21.92 -11.81
CA ASP A 495 8.01 -22.67 -12.18
C ASP A 495 7.69 -22.40 -13.65
N ALA A 496 7.99 -23.37 -14.50
CA ALA A 496 7.75 -23.27 -15.93
C ALA A 496 6.30 -23.66 -16.26
N PRO A 497 5.58 -22.89 -17.08
CA PRO A 497 4.29 -23.31 -17.61
C PRO A 497 4.48 -24.42 -18.67
N GLN A 498 3.39 -25.06 -19.11
CA GLN A 498 3.41 -25.88 -20.31
C GLN A 498 3.07 -25.01 -21.52
N GLY A 499 3.82 -25.16 -22.62
CA GLY A 499 3.59 -24.39 -23.84
C GLY A 499 4.42 -23.10 -23.90
N GLU A 500 3.98 -22.14 -24.71
CA GLU A 500 4.70 -20.88 -24.92
C GLU A 500 4.58 -19.94 -23.72
N ALA A 501 5.70 -19.31 -23.38
CA ALA A 501 5.81 -18.28 -22.35
C ALA A 501 6.92 -17.29 -22.72
N GLU A 502 6.86 -16.10 -22.12
CA GLU A 502 7.89 -15.08 -22.31
C GLU A 502 8.77 -15.00 -21.05
N LEU A 503 10.04 -15.37 -21.19
CA LEU A 503 11.06 -15.09 -20.20
C LEU A 503 11.53 -13.65 -20.38
N LYS A 504 11.34 -12.80 -19.38
CA LYS A 504 11.77 -11.40 -19.42
C LYS A 504 12.81 -11.11 -18.34
N ILE A 505 14.02 -10.75 -18.74
CA ILE A 505 15.09 -10.33 -17.85
C ILE A 505 15.08 -8.80 -17.76
N MET A 506 14.90 -8.26 -16.56
CA MET A 506 14.68 -6.83 -16.32
C MET A 506 15.65 -6.27 -15.28
N SER A 507 16.13 -5.06 -15.54
CA SER A 507 16.89 -4.28 -14.56
C SER A 507 16.02 -3.88 -13.38
N LEU A 508 16.58 -3.99 -12.18
CA LEU A 508 15.89 -3.63 -10.93
C LEU A 508 16.31 -2.27 -10.38
N THR A 509 17.42 -1.72 -10.88
CA THR A 509 18.02 -0.48 -10.37
C THR A 509 18.47 0.41 -11.53
N SER A 510 18.82 1.66 -11.21
CA SER A 510 19.44 2.59 -12.16
C SER A 510 20.84 2.16 -12.61
N ASP A 511 21.48 1.21 -11.93
CA ASP A 511 22.76 0.66 -12.37
C ASP A 511 22.59 -0.36 -13.51
N GLY A 512 21.35 -0.68 -13.91
CA GLY A 512 21.04 -1.69 -14.90
C GLY A 512 21.23 -3.12 -14.38
N ALA A 513 21.07 -4.08 -15.28
CA ALA A 513 21.34 -5.50 -15.09
C ALA A 513 22.77 -5.84 -15.58
N PRO A 514 23.29 -7.05 -15.34
CA PRO A 514 24.54 -7.49 -15.95
C PRO A 514 24.40 -7.65 -17.47
N ASN A 515 25.54 -7.77 -18.15
CA ASN A 515 25.58 -8.20 -19.54
C ASN A 515 25.11 -9.66 -19.62
N LEU A 516 24.21 -9.96 -20.55
CA LEU A 516 23.60 -11.28 -20.70
C LEU A 516 24.19 -11.99 -21.91
N ASP A 517 24.89 -13.09 -21.71
CA ASP A 517 25.47 -13.86 -22.80
C ASP A 517 24.54 -14.97 -23.28
N ALA A 518 24.10 -15.83 -22.37
CA ALA A 518 23.24 -16.96 -22.69
C ALA A 518 22.28 -17.25 -21.55
N PHE A 519 21.19 -17.96 -21.85
CA PHE A 519 20.33 -18.52 -20.82
C PHE A 519 19.90 -19.93 -21.20
N GLY A 520 19.55 -20.76 -20.23
CA GLY A 520 19.17 -22.14 -20.51
C GLY A 520 18.42 -22.78 -19.36
N PHE A 521 17.81 -23.92 -19.63
CA PHE A 521 17.01 -24.64 -18.65
C PHE A 521 17.54 -26.05 -18.40
N SER A 522 17.34 -26.55 -17.18
CA SER A 522 17.74 -27.92 -16.80
C SER A 522 16.80 -29.01 -17.33
N ILE A 523 15.77 -28.67 -18.08
CA ILE A 523 14.86 -29.63 -18.73
C ILE A 523 15.15 -29.67 -20.23
N ASP A 524 15.11 -30.88 -20.78
CA ASP A 524 15.25 -31.11 -22.22
C ASP A 524 13.97 -30.70 -22.96
N GLY A 525 14.07 -30.44 -24.26
CA GLY A 525 12.92 -30.10 -25.10
C GLY A 525 12.37 -28.68 -24.94
N VAL A 526 12.97 -27.82 -24.10
CA VAL A 526 12.72 -26.38 -24.20
C VAL A 526 13.25 -25.89 -25.54
N CYS A 527 12.46 -25.08 -26.23
CA CYS A 527 12.89 -24.46 -27.47
C CYS A 527 12.58 -22.96 -27.43
N ARG A 528 13.48 -22.17 -28.04
CA ARG A 528 13.26 -20.75 -28.26
C ARG A 528 12.46 -20.59 -29.55
N VAL A 529 11.34 -19.87 -29.50
CA VAL A 529 10.37 -19.81 -30.59
C VAL A 529 11.00 -19.25 -31.88
N SER A 530 11.89 -18.26 -31.74
CA SER A 530 12.63 -17.65 -32.85
C SER A 530 13.72 -18.54 -33.47
N GLU A 531 14.14 -19.62 -32.80
CA GLU A 531 15.08 -20.62 -33.35
C GLU A 531 14.36 -21.77 -34.07
N GLY A 532 13.02 -21.76 -34.12
CA GLY A 532 12.21 -22.80 -34.78
C GLY A 532 11.94 -24.00 -33.88
N CYS A 533 10.82 -23.99 -33.17
CA CYS A 533 10.34 -25.11 -32.38
C CYS A 533 9.64 -26.18 -33.25
N THR A 534 10.12 -27.43 -33.26
CA THR A 534 9.37 -28.56 -33.84
C THR A 534 8.21 -28.98 -32.93
N GLU A 535 7.11 -29.49 -33.49
CA GLU A 535 5.99 -30.04 -32.71
C GLU A 535 6.40 -31.39 -32.08
N ASP A 536 7.08 -31.34 -30.94
CA ASP A 536 7.26 -32.54 -30.12
C ASP A 536 6.00 -32.74 -29.27
N THR A 537 5.26 -33.82 -29.55
CA THR A 537 4.06 -34.24 -28.82
C THR A 537 4.37 -35.18 -27.66
N SER A 538 5.66 -35.47 -27.42
CA SER A 538 6.07 -36.24 -26.25
C SER A 538 6.00 -35.35 -25.01
N THR A 539 4.93 -35.53 -24.23
CA THR A 539 4.84 -34.94 -22.89
C THR A 539 5.95 -35.54 -22.02
N THR A 540 7.04 -34.80 -21.83
CA THR A 540 7.98 -35.10 -20.76
C THR A 540 7.22 -34.90 -19.45
N ILE A 541 6.81 -36.00 -18.82
CA ILE A 541 6.16 -35.97 -17.51
C ILE A 541 7.23 -35.60 -16.49
N LEU A 542 7.39 -34.31 -16.23
CA LEU A 542 8.07 -33.83 -15.03
C LEU A 542 7.40 -34.49 -13.82
N ASN A 543 8.21 -34.94 -12.85
CA ASN A 543 7.74 -35.64 -11.65
C ASN A 543 6.41 -35.05 -11.19
N LYS A 544 5.34 -35.83 -11.38
CA LYS A 544 3.99 -35.46 -10.95
C LYS A 544 4.13 -35.10 -9.48
N VAL A 545 3.84 -33.84 -9.13
CA VAL A 545 3.79 -33.39 -7.74
C VAL A 545 2.94 -34.43 -7.01
N ARG A 546 3.56 -35.28 -6.16
CA ARG A 546 2.76 -36.09 -5.23
C ARG A 546 2.02 -35.07 -4.39
N ASP A 547 0.70 -35.18 -4.32
CA ASP A 547 -0.09 -34.37 -3.40
C ASP A 547 0.48 -34.54 -1.99
N VAL A 548 1.06 -33.46 -1.46
CA VAL A 548 1.69 -33.43 -0.15
C VAL A 548 0.67 -33.02 0.91
N THR A 549 0.67 -33.75 2.02
CA THR A 549 -0.36 -33.80 3.06
C THR A 549 -0.07 -32.98 4.33
N GLY A 550 0.99 -32.17 4.39
CA GLY A 550 1.13 -31.22 5.49
C GLY A 550 2.49 -30.57 5.70
N PHE A 551 2.43 -29.32 6.13
CA PHE A 551 3.52 -28.47 6.59
C PHE A 551 3.37 -28.24 8.11
N ALA A 552 4.47 -28.30 8.89
CA ALA A 552 4.43 -27.97 10.31
C ALA A 552 5.68 -27.23 10.79
N LEU A 553 5.48 -26.05 11.40
CA LEU A 553 6.55 -25.25 11.99
C LEU A 553 6.42 -25.23 13.51
N ARG A 554 7.46 -25.67 14.22
CA ARG A 554 7.52 -25.72 15.68
C ARG A 554 8.72 -24.93 16.17
N GLY A 555 8.48 -23.68 16.56
CA GLY A 555 9.56 -22.76 16.95
C GLY A 555 10.39 -22.35 15.74
N GLU A 556 11.69 -22.66 15.78
CA GLU A 556 12.61 -22.49 14.65
C GLU A 556 12.75 -23.75 13.79
N MET A 557 12.16 -24.88 14.19
CA MET A 557 12.24 -26.14 13.44
C MET A 557 11.06 -26.27 12.46
N LEU A 558 11.41 -26.31 11.18
CA LEU A 558 10.51 -26.49 10.06
C LEU A 558 10.43 -27.98 9.66
N ARG A 559 9.29 -28.64 9.87
CA ARG A 559 9.04 -30.03 9.47
C ARG A 559 8.29 -30.10 8.15
N LEU A 560 8.83 -30.87 7.21
CA LEU A 560 8.31 -31.06 5.85
C LEU A 560 7.91 -32.54 5.69
N VAL A 561 6.61 -32.83 5.54
CA VAL A 561 6.10 -34.22 5.56
C VAL A 561 5.80 -34.68 4.14
N GLY A 562 6.48 -35.75 3.67
CA GLY A 562 6.19 -36.39 2.39
C GLY A 562 6.80 -35.70 1.17
N THR A 563 7.91 -34.98 1.33
CA THR A 563 8.41 -34.02 0.34
C THR A 563 9.78 -34.42 -0.19
N GLU A 564 9.91 -34.55 -1.50
CA GLU A 564 11.22 -34.74 -2.16
C GLU A 564 11.99 -33.41 -2.23
N ARG A 565 11.31 -32.26 -2.40
CA ARG A 565 11.93 -30.91 -2.53
C ARG A 565 10.98 -29.76 -2.12
N ALA A 566 11.50 -28.73 -1.44
CA ALA A 566 10.72 -27.58 -0.97
C ALA A 566 11.52 -26.25 -0.98
N HIS A 567 10.92 -25.16 -1.48
CA HIS A 567 11.51 -23.83 -1.44
C HIS A 567 11.12 -23.11 -0.14
N VAL A 568 12.09 -22.79 0.71
CA VAL A 568 11.90 -22.13 2.00
C VAL A 568 12.43 -20.70 1.93
N ASN A 569 11.51 -19.77 1.72
CA ASN A 569 11.79 -18.34 1.76
C ASN A 569 11.45 -17.79 3.15
N VAL A 570 12.39 -17.11 3.77
CA VAL A 570 12.28 -16.55 5.12
C VAL A 570 12.41 -15.05 5.00
N PHE A 571 11.36 -14.35 5.37
CA PHE A 571 11.27 -12.90 5.32
C PHE A 571 11.29 -12.35 6.73
N ASP A 572 11.95 -11.22 6.96
CA ASP A 572 11.76 -10.52 8.23
C ASP A 572 10.40 -9.83 8.26
N MET A 573 10.08 -9.22 9.39
CA MET A 573 8.78 -8.59 9.62
C MET A 573 8.53 -7.35 8.77
N SER A 574 9.55 -6.84 8.06
CA SER A 574 9.40 -5.77 7.06
C SER A 574 9.09 -6.31 5.66
N GLY A 575 8.98 -7.63 5.50
CA GLY A 575 8.75 -8.29 4.22
C GLY A 575 10.03 -8.47 3.38
N ARG A 576 11.19 -8.06 3.91
CA ARG A 576 12.48 -8.27 3.28
C ARG A 576 12.84 -9.75 3.35
N LEU A 577 13.17 -10.36 2.22
CA LEU A 577 13.69 -11.73 2.18
C LEU A 577 15.05 -11.74 2.90
N VAL A 578 15.14 -12.42 4.04
CA VAL A 578 16.35 -12.49 4.86
C VAL A 578 17.08 -13.81 4.76
N ALA A 579 16.39 -14.86 4.31
CA ALA A 579 17.01 -16.12 3.95
C ALA A 579 16.18 -16.84 2.89
N ASN A 580 16.83 -17.52 1.96
CA ASN A 580 16.18 -18.41 0.99
C ASN A 580 17.01 -19.69 0.92
N ARG A 581 16.37 -20.85 1.10
CA ARG A 581 17.01 -22.16 0.99
C ARG A 581 16.02 -23.15 0.39
N ILE A 582 16.49 -23.99 -0.52
CA ILE A 582 15.70 -25.14 -0.98
C ILE A 582 16.18 -26.35 -0.23
N VAL A 583 15.21 -27.14 0.21
CA VAL A 583 15.36 -28.25 1.14
C VAL A 583 14.94 -29.52 0.42
N GLU A 584 15.81 -30.52 0.38
CA GLU A 584 15.59 -31.80 -0.31
C GLU A 584 15.77 -32.98 0.65
N ASN A 585 14.93 -34.01 0.53
CA ASN A 585 14.97 -35.26 1.31
C ASN A 585 15.08 -35.10 2.84
N ALA A 586 14.86 -33.89 3.37
CA ALA A 586 14.94 -33.60 4.79
C ALA A 586 13.54 -33.55 5.39
N SER A 587 13.36 -34.31 6.48
CA SER A 587 12.11 -34.29 7.25
C SER A 587 11.99 -33.04 8.11
N GLU A 588 13.11 -32.40 8.53
CA GLU A 588 13.14 -31.21 9.38
C GLU A 588 14.32 -30.27 9.06
N VAL A 589 14.13 -28.95 9.20
CA VAL A 589 15.13 -27.88 8.97
C VAL A 589 15.09 -26.84 10.08
N SER A 590 16.25 -26.49 10.66
CA SER A 590 16.34 -25.39 11.62
C SER A 590 16.51 -24.04 10.93
N LEU A 591 15.59 -23.12 11.18
CA LEU A 591 15.61 -21.75 10.66
C LEU A 591 16.69 -20.89 11.34
N ALA A 592 17.20 -21.28 12.52
CA ALA A 592 18.36 -20.66 13.15
C ALA A 592 19.63 -20.77 12.30
N THR A 593 19.70 -21.80 11.46
CA THR A 593 20.79 -21.96 10.50
C THR A 593 20.58 -21.14 9.22
N MET A 594 19.44 -20.47 9.07
CA MET A 594 19.05 -19.71 7.88
C MET A 594 19.11 -18.20 8.10
N VAL A 595 18.82 -17.70 9.30
CA VAL A 595 18.77 -16.25 9.61
C VAL A 595 19.85 -15.87 10.62
N LYS A 596 20.45 -14.68 10.47
CA LYS A 596 21.62 -14.25 11.26
C LYS A 596 21.32 -13.68 12.65
N SER A 597 20.08 -13.32 12.92
CA SER A 597 19.68 -12.65 14.15
C SER A 597 18.50 -13.35 14.78
N ALA A 598 18.49 -13.42 16.12
CA ALA A 598 17.30 -13.80 16.86
C ALA A 598 16.16 -12.88 16.46
N GLY A 599 15.00 -13.44 16.12
CA GLY A 599 13.96 -12.63 15.51
C GLY A 599 12.72 -13.43 15.11
N LEU A 600 11.69 -12.68 14.72
CA LEU A 600 10.47 -13.23 14.18
C LEU A 600 10.54 -13.12 12.66
N TYR A 601 10.28 -14.22 11.97
CA TYR A 601 10.41 -14.31 10.52
C TYR A 601 9.20 -14.98 9.90
N ARG A 602 8.74 -14.48 8.77
CA ARG A 602 7.71 -15.14 7.97
C ARG A 602 8.38 -16.21 7.10
N VAL A 603 7.86 -17.44 7.11
CA VAL A 603 8.46 -18.55 6.38
C VAL A 603 7.48 -19.07 5.34
N VAL A 604 7.82 -18.92 4.07
CA VAL A 604 7.02 -19.40 2.95
C VAL A 604 7.68 -20.65 2.42
N VAL A 605 6.97 -21.77 2.51
CA VAL A 605 7.42 -23.06 2.00
C VAL A 605 6.60 -23.44 0.78
N ARG A 606 7.24 -23.61 -0.37
CA ARG A 606 6.57 -24.06 -1.60
C ARG A 606 7.01 -25.48 -1.96
N GLN A 607 6.04 -26.35 -2.24
CA GLN A 607 6.24 -27.77 -2.53
C GLN A 607 5.34 -28.15 -3.71
N GLY A 608 5.90 -28.21 -4.91
CA GLY A 608 5.11 -28.35 -6.14
C GLY A 608 4.15 -27.18 -6.35
N SER A 609 2.95 -27.44 -6.87
CA SER A 609 1.90 -26.42 -7.00
C SER A 609 1.31 -25.93 -5.66
N ALA A 610 1.66 -26.58 -4.54
CA ALA A 610 1.15 -26.22 -3.22
C ALA A 610 2.06 -25.19 -2.51
N LYS A 611 1.45 -24.07 -2.11
CA LYS A 611 2.08 -23.01 -1.32
C LYS A 611 1.65 -23.14 0.14
N PHE A 612 2.57 -23.57 0.99
CA PHE A 612 2.37 -23.62 2.43
C PHE A 612 3.00 -22.39 3.09
N ILE A 613 2.17 -21.49 3.60
CA ILE A 613 2.64 -20.30 4.30
C ILE A 613 2.68 -20.63 5.79
N ALA A 614 3.87 -20.69 6.37
CA ALA A 614 4.00 -20.56 7.81
C ALA A 614 3.81 -19.10 8.20
N ASN A 615 2.95 -18.84 9.17
CA ASN A 615 2.71 -17.48 9.59
C ASN A 615 3.98 -16.85 10.16
N TYR A 616 4.64 -17.42 11.19
CA TYR A 616 5.88 -16.87 11.75
C TYR A 616 6.74 -17.92 12.47
N ALA A 617 8.05 -17.93 12.21
CA ALA A 617 9.06 -18.66 12.96
C ALA A 617 9.81 -17.72 13.90
N LYS A 618 9.90 -18.09 15.18
CA LYS A 618 10.74 -17.38 16.15
C LYS A 618 12.06 -18.12 16.24
N VAL A 619 13.09 -17.53 15.67
CA VAL A 619 14.47 -18.00 15.74
C VAL A 619 15.14 -17.35 16.94
N LYS A 620 15.76 -18.16 17.80
CA LYS A 620 16.37 -17.67 19.06
C LYS A 620 17.83 -17.29 18.92
#